data_AF-A0A2N1F7G5-F1
#
_entry.id   AF-A0A2N1F7G5-F1
#
_cell.length_a   1.000
_cell.length_b   1.000
_cell.length_c   1.000
_cell.angle_alpha   90.00
_cell.angle_beta   90.00
_cell.angle_gamma   90.00
#
_symmetry.space_group_name_H-M   'P 1'
#
loop_
_entity.id
_entity.type
_entity.pdbx_description
1 polymer ?
#
loop_
_entity_poly.entity_id
_entity_poly.type
_entity_poly.pdbx_seq_one_letter_code
_entity_poly.pdbx_strand_id
1 'polypeptide(L)'
;MKKIITTFKKYFFYLIVVFCAISFYTHQLISERSEGYTIALKLHKEAKKKRTEINKEIIKKSKGTELYNQFQTQNSKTNLLWSEFLKVKKNEKVFGFKSLRFFIERFGLILCFFIYAFYNLIKSIKNIKENPGVKLTHIFILSVCFFYFFWIFQQFQDFSKLTYIFMTILTACIVFLAMHLLFKNKKTKEERLRANLMEVAKFTFKNTKPEKREEMLDLIKEIAKNK
;
A
#
# COMPACT_ATOMS: atom_id res chain seq x y z
N MET A 1 37.49 4.28 -8.54
CA MET A 1 36.39 3.34 -8.18
C MET A 1 35.45 3.88 -7.08
N LYS A 2 35.94 4.24 -5.88
CA LYS A 2 35.08 4.81 -4.79
C LYS A 2 34.26 6.04 -5.20
N LYS A 3 34.85 6.98 -5.95
CA LYS A 3 34.19 8.21 -6.43
C LYS A 3 33.02 7.90 -7.39
N ILE A 4 33.19 6.92 -8.27
CA ILE A 4 32.15 6.44 -9.21
C ILE A 4 31.00 5.79 -8.44
N ILE A 5 31.31 4.97 -7.42
CA ILE A 5 30.31 4.31 -6.56
C ILE A 5 29.49 5.34 -5.75
N THR A 6 30.13 6.39 -5.22
CA THR A 6 29.39 7.46 -4.51
C THR A 6 28.51 8.28 -5.43
N THR A 7 28.97 8.57 -6.65
CA THR A 7 28.18 9.28 -7.66
C THR A 7 26.99 8.42 -8.11
N PHE A 8 27.20 7.14 -8.37
CA PHE A 8 26.14 6.20 -8.75
C PHE A 8 25.05 6.09 -7.66
N LYS A 9 25.43 5.98 -6.38
CA LYS A 9 24.48 5.97 -5.26
C LYS A 9 23.61 7.23 -5.19
N LYS A 10 24.15 8.39 -5.59
CA LYS A 10 23.41 9.67 -5.60
C LYS A 10 22.35 9.68 -6.70
N TYR A 11 22.68 9.21 -7.90
CA TYR A 11 21.75 9.16 -9.03
C TYR A 11 20.75 7.99 -8.97
N PHE A 12 21.12 6.88 -8.34
CA PHE A 12 20.26 5.72 -8.16
C PHE A 12 18.93 6.08 -7.47
N PHE A 13 18.96 7.00 -6.50
CA PHE A 13 17.75 7.48 -5.84
C PHE A 13 16.81 8.22 -6.80
N TYR A 14 17.34 9.14 -7.62
CA TYR A 14 16.53 9.86 -8.60
C TYR A 14 15.98 8.91 -9.66
N LEU A 15 16.75 7.91 -10.07
CA LEU A 15 16.30 6.84 -10.97
C LEU A 15 15.12 6.05 -10.39
N ILE A 16 15.16 5.70 -9.11
CA ILE A 16 14.05 5.03 -8.43
C ILE A 16 12.80 5.93 -8.41
N VAL A 17 12.95 7.22 -8.09
CA VAL A 17 11.81 8.16 -8.04
C VAL A 17 11.18 8.30 -9.43
N VAL A 18 12.00 8.44 -10.48
CA VAL A 18 11.54 8.49 -11.87
C VAL A 18 10.84 7.19 -12.24
N PHE A 19 11.39 6.04 -11.87
CA PHE A 19 10.78 4.74 -12.11
C PHE A 19 9.43 4.58 -11.40
N CYS A 20 9.30 5.03 -10.15
CA CYS A 20 8.04 5.05 -9.42
C CYS A 20 7.01 5.96 -10.11
N ALA A 21 7.41 7.17 -10.51
CA ALA A 21 6.53 8.11 -11.21
C ALA A 21 6.03 7.51 -12.55
N ILE A 22 6.93 6.91 -13.34
CA ILE A 22 6.55 6.23 -14.57
C ILE A 22 5.57 5.09 -14.27
N SER A 23 5.92 4.20 -13.32
CA SER A 23 5.08 3.06 -12.93
C SER A 23 3.69 3.48 -12.45
N PHE A 24 3.59 4.61 -11.74
CA PHE A 24 2.32 5.18 -11.30
C PHE A 24 1.45 5.58 -12.48
N TYR A 25 2.00 6.21 -13.52
CA TYR A 25 1.25 6.67 -14.69
C TYR A 25 1.12 5.64 -15.81
N THR A 26 1.83 4.51 -15.78
CA THR A 26 1.78 3.48 -16.84
C THR A 26 0.36 3.04 -17.17
N HIS A 27 -0.54 2.99 -16.18
CA HIS A 27 -1.94 2.59 -16.39
C HIS A 27 -2.70 3.54 -17.35
N GLN A 28 -2.28 4.81 -17.50
CA GLN A 28 -2.90 5.76 -18.42
C GLN A 28 -2.58 5.47 -19.89
N LEU A 29 -1.47 4.76 -20.14
CA LEU A 29 -1.06 4.36 -21.49
C LEU A 29 -1.84 3.13 -22.00
N ILE A 30 -2.64 2.51 -21.12
CA ILE A 30 -3.37 1.28 -21.41
C ILE A 30 -4.84 1.63 -21.53
N SER A 31 -5.48 1.14 -22.58
CA SER A 31 -6.92 1.33 -22.74
C SER A 31 -7.69 0.68 -21.59
N GLU A 32 -8.82 1.27 -21.23
CA GLU A 32 -9.68 0.78 -20.14
C GLU A 32 -10.18 -0.65 -20.40
N ARG A 33 -10.42 -0.93 -21.67
CA ARG A 33 -10.85 -2.19 -22.25
C ARG A 33 -10.09 -2.46 -23.53
N SER A 34 -9.90 -3.74 -23.82
CA SER A 34 -9.47 -4.23 -25.12
C SER A 34 -10.47 -3.87 -26.21
N GLU A 35 -9.98 -3.77 -27.43
CA GLU A 35 -10.81 -3.54 -28.61
C GLU A 35 -11.86 -4.66 -28.77
N GLY A 36 -11.43 -5.92 -28.60
CA GLY A 36 -12.31 -7.09 -28.64
C GLY A 36 -13.47 -7.03 -27.65
N TYR A 37 -13.23 -6.53 -26.42
CA TYR A 37 -14.31 -6.31 -25.44
C TYR A 37 -15.32 -5.27 -25.93
N THR A 38 -14.81 -4.17 -26.49
CA THR A 38 -15.64 -3.05 -26.98
C THR A 38 -16.51 -3.49 -28.16
N ILE A 39 -15.91 -4.21 -29.11
CA ILE A 39 -16.62 -4.78 -30.28
C ILE A 39 -17.68 -5.78 -29.82
N ALA A 40 -17.32 -6.77 -29.00
CA ALA A 40 -18.26 -7.81 -28.54
C ALA A 40 -19.43 -7.20 -27.75
N LEU A 41 -19.18 -6.20 -26.90
CA LEU A 41 -20.21 -5.49 -26.17
C LEU A 41 -21.15 -4.71 -27.10
N LYS A 42 -20.60 -4.04 -28.12
CA LYS A 42 -21.38 -3.29 -29.13
C LYS A 42 -22.29 -4.23 -29.92
N LEU A 43 -21.75 -5.33 -30.45
CA LEU A 43 -22.52 -6.33 -31.21
C LEU A 43 -23.67 -6.93 -30.38
N HIS A 44 -23.40 -7.30 -29.13
CA HIS A 44 -24.45 -7.79 -28.23
C HIS A 44 -25.53 -6.73 -27.97
N LYS A 45 -25.14 -5.46 -27.72
CA LYS A 45 -26.10 -4.36 -27.51
C LYS A 45 -27.00 -4.13 -28.74
N GLU A 46 -26.43 -4.14 -29.93
CA GLU A 46 -27.17 -3.99 -31.19
C GLU A 46 -28.13 -5.16 -31.41
N ALA A 47 -27.69 -6.39 -31.19
CA ALA A 47 -28.55 -7.57 -31.32
C ALA A 47 -29.69 -7.57 -30.29
N LYS A 48 -29.40 -7.16 -29.05
CA LYS A 48 -30.40 -6.99 -27.99
C LYS A 48 -31.42 -5.91 -28.37
N LYS A 49 -30.98 -4.78 -28.95
CA LYS A 49 -31.89 -3.71 -29.41
C LYS A 49 -32.84 -4.24 -30.48
N LYS A 50 -32.32 -4.89 -31.53
CA LYS A 50 -33.12 -5.53 -32.58
C LYS A 50 -34.10 -6.56 -32.03
N ARG A 51 -33.69 -7.35 -31.03
CA ARG A 51 -34.60 -8.30 -30.36
C ARG A 51 -35.70 -7.59 -29.58
N THR A 52 -35.41 -6.46 -28.94
CA THR A 52 -36.39 -5.69 -28.16
C THR A 52 -37.38 -4.96 -29.07
N GLU A 53 -36.93 -4.46 -30.22
CA GLU A 53 -37.80 -3.88 -31.26
C GLU A 53 -38.87 -4.90 -31.72
N ILE A 54 -38.53 -6.18 -31.70
CA ILE A 54 -39.48 -7.27 -31.94
C ILE A 54 -40.29 -7.55 -30.65
N ASN A 55 -41.49 -6.96 -30.54
CA ASN A 55 -42.31 -6.95 -29.32
C ASN A 55 -42.65 -8.36 -28.78
N LYS A 56 -42.07 -8.74 -27.64
CA LYS A 56 -42.24 -10.06 -27.00
C LYS A 56 -43.70 -10.47 -26.76
N GLU A 57 -44.60 -9.55 -26.44
CA GLU A 57 -46.00 -9.90 -26.16
C GLU A 57 -46.77 -10.26 -27.42
N ILE A 58 -46.57 -9.49 -28.50
CA ILE A 58 -47.17 -9.77 -29.81
C ILE A 58 -46.61 -11.09 -30.35
N ILE A 59 -45.30 -11.31 -30.22
CA ILE A 59 -44.62 -12.52 -30.70
C ILE A 59 -45.13 -13.79 -30.02
N LYS A 60 -45.36 -13.75 -28.70
CA LYS A 60 -45.81 -14.92 -27.94
C LYS A 60 -47.22 -15.35 -28.35
N LYS A 61 -48.07 -14.38 -28.74
CA LYS A 61 -49.40 -14.62 -29.34
C LYS A 61 -49.34 -15.06 -30.81
N SER A 62 -48.19 -14.91 -31.46
CA SER A 62 -47.98 -15.16 -32.90
C SER A 62 -47.22 -16.46 -33.21
N LYS A 63 -47.25 -17.46 -32.31
CA LYS A 63 -46.50 -18.72 -32.53
C LYS A 63 -46.86 -19.36 -33.87
N GLY A 64 -45.85 -19.78 -34.62
CA GLY A 64 -46.01 -20.40 -35.95
C GLY A 64 -46.01 -19.42 -37.13
N THR A 65 -45.98 -18.11 -36.89
CA THR A 65 -45.85 -17.11 -37.95
C THR A 65 -44.39 -16.81 -38.30
N GLU A 66 -44.17 -16.17 -39.45
CA GLU A 66 -42.85 -15.69 -39.85
C GLU A 66 -42.25 -14.73 -38.81
N LEU A 67 -43.08 -13.86 -38.22
CA LEU A 67 -42.69 -12.92 -37.17
C LEU A 67 -42.10 -13.65 -35.95
N TYR A 68 -42.70 -14.79 -35.57
CA TYR A 68 -42.18 -15.63 -34.49
C TYR A 68 -40.84 -16.29 -34.86
N ASN A 69 -40.69 -16.76 -36.10
CA ASN A 69 -39.42 -17.33 -36.57
C ASN A 69 -38.29 -16.28 -36.61
N GLN A 70 -38.58 -15.06 -37.07
CA GLN A 70 -37.64 -13.94 -37.05
C GLN A 70 -37.18 -13.61 -35.62
N PHE A 71 -38.10 -13.60 -34.66
CA PHE A 71 -37.74 -13.42 -33.25
C PHE A 71 -36.88 -14.54 -32.71
N GLN A 72 -37.21 -15.81 -32.99
CA GLN A 72 -36.41 -16.95 -32.51
C GLN A 72 -34.98 -16.88 -33.06
N THR A 73 -34.82 -16.61 -34.36
CA THR A 73 -33.51 -16.39 -34.99
C THR A 73 -32.75 -15.26 -34.31
N GLN A 74 -33.39 -14.12 -34.07
CA GLN A 74 -32.75 -12.98 -33.42
C GLN A 74 -32.42 -13.22 -31.95
N ASN A 75 -33.25 -14.00 -31.24
CA ASN A 75 -33.00 -14.41 -29.86
C ASN A 75 -31.79 -15.35 -29.76
N SER A 76 -31.72 -16.36 -30.64
CA SER A 76 -30.55 -17.25 -30.76
C SER A 76 -29.27 -16.46 -31.07
N LYS A 77 -29.32 -15.53 -32.03
CA LYS A 77 -28.20 -14.63 -32.34
C LYS A 77 -27.78 -13.78 -31.13
N THR A 78 -28.74 -13.22 -30.40
CA THR A 78 -28.46 -12.41 -29.20
C THR A 78 -27.79 -13.24 -28.11
N ASN A 79 -28.26 -14.47 -27.90
CA ASN A 79 -27.69 -15.38 -26.91
C ASN A 79 -26.27 -15.83 -27.29
N LEU A 80 -26.02 -16.08 -28.57
CA LEU A 80 -24.68 -16.40 -29.08
C LEU A 80 -23.71 -15.24 -28.80
N LEU A 81 -24.05 -14.02 -29.19
CA LEU A 81 -23.24 -12.82 -28.96
C LEU A 81 -23.05 -12.52 -27.47
N TRP A 82 -24.05 -12.81 -26.63
CA TRP A 82 -23.89 -12.73 -25.18
C TRP A 82 -22.86 -13.72 -24.66
N SER A 83 -22.88 -14.97 -25.14
CA SER A 83 -21.91 -15.99 -24.75
C SER A 83 -20.48 -15.62 -25.18
N GLU A 84 -20.31 -15.04 -26.37
CA GLU A 84 -19.02 -14.53 -26.86
C GLU A 84 -18.53 -13.36 -26.02
N PHE A 85 -19.39 -12.40 -25.73
CA PHE A 85 -19.07 -11.30 -24.83
C PHE A 85 -18.64 -11.80 -23.45
N LEU A 86 -19.31 -12.81 -22.88
CA LEU A 86 -18.92 -13.39 -21.60
C LEU A 86 -17.54 -14.07 -21.66
N LYS A 87 -17.21 -14.74 -22.77
CA LYS A 87 -15.87 -15.31 -23.00
C LYS A 87 -14.81 -14.21 -23.04
N VAL A 88 -15.02 -13.17 -23.85
CA VAL A 88 -14.08 -12.03 -23.95
C VAL A 88 -13.93 -11.32 -22.61
N LYS A 89 -15.03 -11.06 -21.91
CA LYS A 89 -15.04 -10.48 -20.56
C LYS A 89 -14.28 -11.32 -19.54
N LYS A 90 -14.33 -12.65 -19.65
CA LYS A 90 -13.56 -13.55 -18.79
C LYS A 90 -12.07 -13.49 -19.13
N ASN A 91 -11.72 -13.49 -20.41
CA ASN A 91 -10.34 -13.44 -20.89
C ASN A 91 -9.64 -12.12 -20.59
N GLU A 92 -10.40 -11.03 -20.46
CA GLU A 92 -9.85 -9.71 -20.12
C GLU A 92 -9.47 -9.58 -18.63
N LYS A 93 -10.00 -10.45 -17.77
CA LYS A 93 -9.69 -10.38 -16.33
C LYS A 93 -8.25 -10.83 -16.07
N VAL A 94 -7.57 -10.10 -15.20
CA VAL A 94 -6.19 -10.37 -14.78
C VAL A 94 -6.15 -10.38 -13.26
N PHE A 95 -5.73 -11.48 -12.63
CA PHE A 95 -5.69 -11.63 -11.15
C PHE A 95 -7.00 -11.19 -10.45
N GLY A 96 -8.16 -11.50 -11.04
CA GLY A 96 -9.48 -11.10 -10.53
C GLY A 96 -9.89 -9.65 -10.81
N PHE A 97 -8.97 -8.79 -11.27
CA PHE A 97 -9.28 -7.44 -11.75
C PHE A 97 -10.05 -7.47 -13.07
N LYS A 98 -10.82 -6.41 -13.31
CA LYS A 98 -11.70 -6.29 -14.48
C LYS A 98 -10.95 -6.16 -15.81
N SER A 99 -9.73 -5.63 -15.79
CA SER A 99 -8.83 -5.52 -16.94
C SER A 99 -7.40 -5.30 -16.46
N LEU A 100 -6.43 -5.43 -17.38
CA LEU A 100 -5.01 -5.20 -17.10
C LEU A 100 -4.74 -3.79 -16.57
N ARG A 101 -5.46 -2.77 -17.08
CA ARG A 101 -5.33 -1.38 -16.62
C ARG A 101 -5.59 -1.25 -15.12
N PHE A 102 -6.68 -1.83 -14.63
CA PHE A 102 -7.02 -1.78 -13.20
C PHE A 102 -5.99 -2.52 -12.33
N PHE A 103 -5.45 -3.63 -12.82
CA PHE A 103 -4.37 -4.34 -12.14
C PHE A 103 -3.12 -3.45 -12.02
N ILE A 104 -2.66 -2.85 -13.13
CA ILE A 104 -1.46 -2.00 -13.15
C ILE A 104 -1.64 -0.73 -12.33
N GLU A 105 -2.82 -0.11 -12.37
CA GLU A 105 -3.14 1.06 -11.54
C GLU A 105 -2.94 0.74 -10.04
N ARG A 106 -3.54 -0.37 -9.58
CA ARG A 106 -3.48 -0.76 -8.16
C ARG A 106 -2.11 -1.27 -7.77
N PHE A 107 -1.50 -2.10 -8.61
CA PHE A 107 -0.15 -2.63 -8.37
C PHE A 107 0.91 -1.52 -8.35
N GLY A 108 0.89 -0.63 -9.36
CA GLY A 108 1.83 0.49 -9.46
C GLY A 108 1.74 1.43 -8.28
N LEU A 109 0.54 1.76 -7.82
CA LEU A 109 0.32 2.59 -6.63
C LEU A 109 0.95 1.97 -5.38
N ILE A 110 0.66 0.70 -5.11
CA ILE A 110 1.17 0.00 -3.92
C ILE A 110 2.69 -0.20 -4.01
N LEU A 111 3.22 -0.46 -5.20
CA LEU A 111 4.66 -0.56 -5.43
C LEU A 111 5.38 0.75 -5.12
N CYS A 112 4.79 1.90 -5.48
CA CYS A 112 5.36 3.21 -5.14
C CYS A 112 5.43 3.42 -3.63
N PHE A 113 4.36 3.11 -2.89
CA PHE A 113 4.35 3.21 -1.43
C PHE A 113 5.34 2.25 -0.77
N PHE A 114 5.46 1.04 -1.30
CA PHE A 114 6.42 0.06 -0.81
C PHE A 114 7.86 0.57 -0.96
N ILE A 115 8.24 1.04 -2.15
CA ILE A 115 9.58 1.58 -2.42
C ILE A 115 9.87 2.79 -1.53
N TYR A 116 8.90 3.69 -1.39
CA TYR A 116 9.01 4.87 -0.51
C TYR A 116 9.24 4.46 0.95
N ALA A 117 8.43 3.55 1.49
CA ALA A 117 8.52 3.14 2.88
C ALA A 117 9.79 2.33 3.15
N PHE A 118 10.18 1.45 2.23
CA PHE A 118 11.41 0.66 2.32
C PHE A 118 12.65 1.54 2.34
N TYR A 119 12.71 2.52 1.42
CA TYR A 119 13.82 3.46 1.37
C TYR A 119 13.93 4.30 2.65
N ASN A 120 12.83 4.87 3.12
CA ASN A 120 12.83 5.68 4.33
C ASN A 120 13.14 4.85 5.59
N LEU A 121 12.73 3.58 5.63
CA LEU A 121 13.12 2.67 6.69
C LEU A 121 14.63 2.43 6.71
N ILE A 122 15.26 2.14 5.57
CA ILE A 122 16.73 1.99 5.48
C ILE A 122 17.44 3.26 5.93
N LYS A 123 16.97 4.43 5.48
CA LYS A 123 17.52 5.73 5.89
C LYS A 123 17.40 5.92 7.41
N SER A 124 16.25 5.56 7.97
CA SER A 124 15.99 5.68 9.39
C SER A 124 16.82 4.76 10.26
N ILE A 125 17.07 3.52 9.79
CA ILE A 125 17.95 2.57 10.48
C ILE A 125 19.39 3.10 10.51
N LYS A 126 19.88 3.70 9.43
CA LYS A 126 21.24 4.27 9.36
C LYS A 126 21.42 5.49 10.26
N ASN A 127 20.36 6.26 10.50
CA ASN A 127 20.39 7.41 11.39
C ASN A 127 20.01 7.01 12.82
N ILE A 128 21.01 6.71 13.67
CA ILE A 128 20.81 6.31 15.08
C ILE A 128 20.03 7.36 15.89
N LYS A 129 20.11 8.64 15.50
CA LYS A 129 19.41 9.76 16.15
C LYS A 129 17.92 9.87 15.78
N GLU A 130 17.44 9.13 14.78
CA GLU A 130 16.04 9.23 14.37
C GLU A 130 15.08 8.62 15.40
N ASN A 131 13.92 9.27 15.53
CA ASN A 131 12.88 8.90 16.47
C ASN A 131 12.39 7.47 16.17
N PRO A 132 12.34 6.55 17.16
CA PRO A 132 11.82 5.19 16.95
C PRO A 132 10.40 5.15 16.36
N GLY A 133 9.59 6.20 16.61
CA GLY A 133 8.28 6.34 15.98
C GLY A 133 8.33 6.35 14.46
N VAL A 134 9.33 6.99 13.84
CA VAL A 134 9.49 7.05 12.37
C VAL A 134 9.76 5.65 11.80
N LYS A 135 10.62 4.86 12.47
CA LYS A 135 10.89 3.47 12.11
C LYS A 135 9.62 2.64 12.16
N LEU A 136 8.86 2.76 13.25
CA LEU A 136 7.61 2.03 13.43
C LEU A 136 6.57 2.40 12.36
N THR A 137 6.45 3.69 12.01
CA THR A 137 5.57 4.15 10.94
C THR A 137 5.92 3.52 9.59
N HIS A 138 7.20 3.48 9.21
CA HIS A 138 7.59 2.88 7.93
C HIS A 138 7.43 1.35 7.92
N ILE A 139 7.68 0.67 9.04
CA ILE A 139 7.40 -0.76 9.19
C ILE A 139 5.90 -1.03 9.02
N PHE A 140 5.05 -0.20 9.63
CA PHE A 140 3.60 -0.31 9.47
C PHE A 140 3.16 -0.12 8.01
N ILE A 141 3.65 0.91 7.32
CA ILE A 141 3.35 1.12 5.89
C ILE A 141 3.79 -0.08 5.04
N LEU A 142 4.97 -0.66 5.31
CA LEU A 142 5.43 -1.86 4.61
C LEU A 142 4.52 -3.05 4.86
N SER A 143 4.07 -3.27 6.10
CA SER A 143 3.10 -4.31 6.44
C SER A 143 1.80 -4.17 5.64
N VAL A 144 1.29 -2.93 5.52
CA VAL A 144 0.11 -2.63 4.70
C VAL A 144 0.38 -2.93 3.21
N CYS A 145 1.55 -2.53 2.69
CA CYS A 145 1.92 -2.83 1.31
C CYS A 145 2.00 -4.33 1.03
N PHE A 146 2.60 -5.12 1.93
CA PHE A 146 2.65 -6.58 1.81
C PHE A 146 1.25 -7.21 1.81
N PHE A 147 0.35 -6.73 2.68
CA PHE A 147 -1.04 -7.15 2.66
C PHE A 147 -1.71 -6.85 1.32
N TYR A 148 -1.50 -5.65 0.76
CA TYR A 148 -2.06 -5.30 -0.55
C TYR A 148 -1.45 -6.12 -1.69
N PHE A 149 -0.15 -6.41 -1.69
CA PHE A 149 0.45 -7.30 -2.68
C PHE A 149 -0.18 -8.68 -2.63
N PHE A 150 -0.31 -9.23 -1.42
CA PHE A 150 -1.01 -10.49 -1.20
C PHE A 150 -2.44 -10.45 -1.74
N TRP A 151 -3.22 -9.42 -1.41
CA TRP A 151 -4.59 -9.25 -1.92
C TRP A 151 -4.66 -9.09 -3.45
N ILE A 152 -3.70 -8.39 -4.06
CA ILE A 152 -3.62 -8.21 -5.51
C ILE A 152 -3.42 -9.54 -6.23
N PHE A 153 -2.55 -10.41 -5.71
CA PHE A 153 -2.28 -11.72 -6.33
C PHE A 153 -3.26 -12.81 -5.91
N GLN A 154 -3.86 -12.67 -4.73
CA GLN A 154 -4.80 -13.62 -4.16
C GLN A 154 -6.01 -12.85 -3.58
N GLN A 155 -6.98 -12.56 -4.45
CA GLN A 155 -8.27 -12.00 -4.04
C GLN A 155 -9.05 -13.08 -3.26
N PHE A 156 -8.85 -13.16 -1.94
CA PHE A 156 -9.70 -13.94 -1.06
C PHE A 156 -11.15 -13.48 -1.16
N GLN A 157 -12.09 -14.28 -0.63
CA GLN A 157 -13.41 -13.76 -0.29
C GLN A 157 -13.20 -12.51 0.58
N ASP A 158 -13.53 -11.34 0.03
CA ASP A 158 -13.42 -10.08 0.73
C ASP A 158 -14.12 -10.21 2.09
N PHE A 159 -13.39 -9.88 3.15
CA PHE A 159 -13.99 -9.89 4.48
C PHE A 159 -15.17 -8.93 4.54
N SER A 160 -16.11 -9.19 5.45
CA SER A 160 -17.23 -8.29 5.66
C SER A 160 -16.73 -6.87 6.01
N LYS A 161 -17.50 -5.84 5.65
CA LYS A 161 -17.17 -4.45 6.00
C LYS A 161 -16.94 -4.27 7.51
N LEU A 162 -17.65 -5.02 8.34
CA LEU A 162 -17.50 -5.00 9.80
C LEU A 162 -16.14 -5.53 10.25
N THR A 163 -15.64 -6.58 9.61
CA THR A 163 -14.31 -7.13 9.88
C THR A 163 -13.24 -6.07 9.62
N TYR A 164 -13.35 -5.31 8.54
CA TYR A 164 -12.41 -4.21 8.26
C TYR A 164 -12.44 -3.11 9.33
N ILE A 165 -13.62 -2.71 9.81
CA ILE A 165 -13.76 -1.73 10.90
C ILE A 165 -13.11 -2.27 12.18
N PHE A 166 -13.41 -3.51 12.56
CA PHE A 166 -12.88 -4.13 13.76
C PHE A 166 -11.35 -4.25 13.71
N MET A 167 -10.80 -4.73 12.58
CA MET A 167 -9.35 -4.82 12.39
C MET A 167 -8.68 -3.45 12.42
N THR A 168 -9.34 -2.40 11.90
CA THR A 168 -8.82 -1.03 11.95
C THR A 168 -8.73 -0.51 13.38
N ILE A 169 -9.81 -0.69 14.18
CA ILE A 169 -9.83 -0.29 15.59
C ILE A 169 -8.77 -1.05 16.38
N LEU A 170 -8.72 -2.38 16.22
CA LEU A 170 -7.74 -3.23 16.90
C LEU A 170 -6.30 -2.81 16.57
N THR A 171 -6.01 -2.55 15.29
CA THR A 171 -4.67 -2.11 14.85
C THR A 171 -4.33 -0.74 15.42
N ALA A 172 -5.28 0.20 15.45
CA ALA A 172 -5.09 1.52 16.05
C ALA A 172 -4.78 1.41 17.56
N CYS A 173 -5.49 0.55 18.28
CA CYS A 173 -5.21 0.27 19.70
C CYS A 173 -3.80 -0.30 19.91
N ILE A 174 -3.37 -1.25 19.09
CA ILE A 174 -2.03 -1.84 19.16
C ILE A 174 -0.95 -0.78 18.92
N VAL A 175 -1.10 0.04 17.87
CA VAL A 175 -0.16 1.12 17.56
C VAL A 175 -0.13 2.15 18.70
N PHE A 176 -1.29 2.52 19.24
CA PHE A 176 -1.37 3.43 20.38
C PHE A 176 -0.64 2.87 21.61
N LEU A 177 -0.88 1.61 21.96
CA LEU A 177 -0.20 0.95 23.08
C LEU A 177 1.32 0.88 22.87
N ALA A 178 1.76 0.52 21.67
CA ALA A 178 3.18 0.49 21.32
C ALA A 178 3.82 1.88 21.47
N MET A 179 3.16 2.93 20.96
CA MET A 179 3.64 4.31 21.11
C MET A 179 3.64 4.75 22.57
N HIS A 180 2.60 4.44 23.34
CA HIS A 180 2.52 4.75 24.76
C HIS A 180 3.69 4.13 25.54
N LEU A 181 3.98 2.84 25.31
CA LEU A 181 5.12 2.15 25.93
C LEU A 181 6.46 2.78 25.52
N LEU A 182 6.62 3.13 24.25
CA LEU A 182 7.82 3.81 23.76
C LEU A 182 8.02 5.19 24.38
N PHE A 183 6.94 5.96 24.58
CA PHE A 183 7.00 7.27 25.21
C PHE A 183 7.22 7.18 26.72
N LYS A 184 6.54 6.27 27.40
CA LYS A 184 6.69 6.03 28.85
C LYS A 184 8.13 5.67 29.22
N ASN A 185 8.82 4.92 28.36
CA ASN A 185 10.21 4.50 28.60
C ASN A 185 11.26 5.49 28.06
N LYS A 186 10.84 6.63 27.50
CA LYS A 186 11.77 7.60 26.91
C LYS A 186 12.27 8.54 28.01
N LYS A 187 13.50 8.31 28.48
CA LYS A 187 14.16 9.25 29.39
C LYS A 187 14.08 10.67 28.83
N THR A 188 13.61 11.62 29.64
CA THR A 188 13.53 13.02 29.25
C THR A 188 14.93 13.54 28.91
N LYS A 189 15.01 14.62 28.11
CA LYS A 189 16.31 15.22 27.76
C LYS A 189 17.11 15.57 29.02
N GLU A 190 16.41 16.01 30.05
CA GLU A 190 16.95 16.34 31.36
C GLU A 190 17.49 15.10 32.09
N GLU A 191 16.73 14.01 32.16
CA GLU A 191 17.20 12.74 32.75
C GLU A 191 18.44 12.18 32.04
N ARG A 192 18.53 12.32 30.71
CA ARG A 192 19.73 11.93 29.95
C ARG A 192 20.92 12.83 30.26
N LEU A 193 20.71 14.14 30.32
CA LEU A 193 21.76 15.10 30.67
C LEU A 193 22.29 14.84 32.09
N ARG A 194 21.40 14.58 33.05
CA ARG A 194 21.76 14.21 34.43
C ARG A 194 22.54 12.88 34.48
N ALA A 195 22.12 11.88 33.73
CA ALA A 195 22.84 10.61 33.65
C ALA A 195 24.26 10.80 33.09
N ASN A 196 24.42 11.59 32.03
CA ASN A 196 25.73 11.89 31.45
C ASN A 196 26.61 12.73 32.41
N LEU A 197 26.02 13.74 33.09
CA LEU A 197 26.73 14.53 34.12
C LEU A 197 27.23 13.65 35.26
N MET A 198 26.41 12.70 35.72
CA MET A 198 26.79 11.75 36.76
C MET A 198 27.90 10.80 36.29
N GLU A 199 27.89 10.39 35.01
CA GLU A 199 28.95 9.57 34.43
C GLU A 199 30.28 10.32 34.31
N VAL A 200 30.24 11.58 33.87
CA VAL A 200 31.40 12.48 33.86
C VAL A 200 31.93 12.71 35.27
N ALA A 201 31.05 12.97 36.24
CA ALA A 201 31.42 13.12 37.65
C ALA A 201 32.13 11.87 38.21
N LYS A 202 31.62 10.67 37.93
CA LYS A 202 32.26 9.40 38.31
C LYS A 202 33.62 9.23 37.65
N PHE A 203 33.73 9.56 36.36
CA PHE A 203 34.99 9.51 35.63
C PHE A 203 36.01 10.48 36.21
N THR A 204 35.62 11.72 36.48
CA THR A 204 36.49 12.73 37.09
C THR A 204 36.95 12.27 38.46
N PHE A 205 36.05 11.84 39.35
CA PHE A 205 36.41 11.32 40.68
C PHE A 205 37.41 10.17 40.65
N LYS A 206 37.22 9.21 39.72
CA LYS A 206 38.13 8.06 39.57
C LYS A 206 39.55 8.49 39.17
N ASN A 207 39.67 9.59 38.42
CA ASN A 207 40.95 10.13 37.93
C ASN A 207 41.51 11.26 38.82
N THR A 208 40.77 11.72 39.83
CA THR A 208 41.26 12.71 40.80
C THR A 208 42.28 12.09 41.75
N LYS A 209 43.35 12.85 42.02
CA LYS A 209 44.40 12.49 42.98
C LYS A 209 43.80 12.24 44.38
N PRO A 210 44.33 11.30 45.18
CA PRO A 210 43.75 10.91 46.46
C PRO A 210 43.47 12.08 47.41
N GLU A 211 44.38 13.04 47.47
CA GLU A 211 44.32 14.24 48.32
C GLU A 211 43.12 15.16 48.01
N LYS A 212 42.60 15.12 46.77
CA LYS A 212 41.51 15.98 46.30
C LYS A 212 40.19 15.25 46.12
N ARG A 213 40.12 13.98 46.56
CA ARG A 213 38.91 13.17 46.40
C ARG A 213 37.78 13.60 47.32
N GLU A 214 38.06 14.05 48.55
CA GLU A 214 37.01 14.54 49.45
C GLU A 214 36.33 15.79 48.90
N GLU A 215 37.11 16.78 48.46
CA GLU A 215 36.60 17.99 47.80
C GLU A 215 35.76 17.64 46.56
N MET A 216 36.23 16.68 45.75
CA MET A 216 35.49 16.22 44.56
C MET A 216 34.20 15.48 44.92
N LEU A 217 34.18 14.71 46.02
CA LEU A 217 33.00 14.02 46.51
C LEU A 217 31.92 14.99 46.95
N ASP A 218 32.29 16.09 47.60
CA ASP A 218 31.34 17.10 48.05
C ASP A 218 30.74 17.89 46.89
N LEU A 219 31.55 18.21 45.88
CA LEU A 219 31.08 18.79 44.61
C LEU A 219 30.05 17.88 43.89
N ILE A 220 30.28 16.56 43.88
CA ILE A 220 29.35 15.60 43.28
C ILE A 220 28.03 15.51 44.08
N LYS A 221 28.10 15.56 45.42
CA LYS A 221 26.90 15.58 46.27
C LYS A 221 26.08 16.85 46.06
N GLU A 222 26.72 17.99 45.82
CA GLU A 222 26.06 19.25 45.54
C GLU A 222 25.33 19.22 44.19
N ILE A 223 25.99 18.71 43.13
CA ILE A 223 25.37 18.48 41.83
C ILE A 223 24.18 17.52 41.94
N ALA A 224 24.25 16.51 42.81
CA ALA A 224 23.15 15.57 43.05
C ALA A 224 21.99 16.16 43.89
N LYS A 225 22.25 17.19 44.70
CA LYS A 225 21.24 17.86 45.55
C LYS A 225 20.41 18.91 44.81
N ASN A 226 20.95 19.53 43.76
CA ASN A 226 20.23 20.47 42.89
C ASN A 226 19.25 19.75 41.93
N LYS A 227 18.39 18.90 42.50
CA LYS A 227 17.38 18.09 41.82
C LYS A 227 16.32 18.90 41.10
#